data_AF-A0A7J4RWN2-F1
#
_entry.id   AF-A0A7J4RWN2-F1
#
_cell.length_a   1.000
_cell.length_b   1.000
_cell.length_c   1.000
_cell.angle_alpha   90.00
_cell.angle_beta   90.00
_cell.angle_gamma   90.00
#
_symmetry.space_group_name_H-M   'P 1'
#
loop_
_entity.id
_entity.type
_entity.pdbx_description
1 polymer ?
#
loop_
_entity_poly.entity_id
_entity_poly.type
_entity_poly.pdbx_seq_one_letter_code
_entity_poly.pdbx_strand_id
1 'polypeptide(L)' 'MQRRELNLLTLFVVFLSAYHVIARVGLAIDIQWHTDIGRDKLLTPPHMMIFSGIIPTLVFLGGYI' A
#
# COMPACT_ATOMS: atom_id res chain seq x y z
N MET A 1 1.18 -27.14 -11.75
CA MET A 1 0.89 -26.27 -10.57
C MET A 1 1.96 -25.21 -10.37
N GLN A 2 3.24 -25.57 -10.29
CA GLN A 2 4.37 -24.65 -10.03
C GLN A 2 4.43 -23.35 -10.87
N ARG A 3 4.14 -23.40 -12.19
CA ARG A 3 4.16 -22.19 -13.05
C ARG A 3 3.03 -21.20 -12.74
N ARG A 4 1.84 -21.69 -12.35
CA ARG A 4 0.70 -20.83 -11.99
C ARG A 4 0.98 -20.12 -10.67
N GLU A 5 1.51 -20.84 -9.68
CA GLU A 5 1.91 -20.29 -8.39
C GLU A 5 2.99 -19.22 -8.55
N LEU A 6 4.02 -19.51 -9.36
CA LEU A 6 5.06 -18.54 -9.67
C LEU A 6 4.49 -17.27 -10.29
N ASN A 7 3.59 -17.38 -11.28
CA ASN A 7 2.94 -16.21 -11.89
C ASN A 7 2.14 -15.40 -10.87
N LEU A 8 1.40 -16.06 -9.96
CA LEU A 8 0.63 -15.38 -8.90
C LEU A 8 1.54 -14.65 -7.92
N LEU A 9 2.63 -15.28 -7.50
CA LEU A 9 3.64 -14.66 -6.64
C LEU A 9 4.32 -13.48 -7.34
N THR A 10 4.65 -13.60 -8.63
CA THR A 10 5.21 -12.49 -9.41
C THR A 10 4.23 -11.31 -9.46
N LEU A 11 2.94 -11.56 -9.75
CA LEU A 11 1.92 -10.51 -9.75
C LEU A 11 1.77 -9.84 -8.39
N PHE A 12 1.83 -10.63 -7.31
CA PHE A 12 1.79 -10.10 -5.95
C PHE A 12 2.98 -9.21 -5.64
N VAL A 13 4.20 -9.63 -6.01
CA VAL A 13 5.41 -8.81 -5.82
C VAL A 13 5.31 -7.50 -6.62
N VAL A 14 4.87 -7.56 -7.88
CA VAL A 14 4.66 -6.36 -8.71
C VAL A 14 3.64 -5.41 -8.05
N PHE A 15 2.54 -5.95 -7.55
CA PHE A 15 1.52 -5.17 -6.83
C PHE A 15 2.10 -4.54 -5.55
N LEU A 16 2.84 -5.32 -4.74
CA LEU A 16 3.50 -4.81 -3.53
C LEU A 16 4.48 -3.69 -3.84
N SER A 17 5.28 -3.83 -4.90
CA SER A 17 6.20 -2.79 -5.35
C SER A 17 5.46 -1.51 -5.76
N ALA A 18 4.36 -1.62 -6.52
CA ALA A 18 3.56 -0.47 -6.93
C ALA A 18 2.94 0.26 -5.73
N TYR A 19 2.37 -0.49 -4.78
CA TYR A 19 1.84 0.09 -3.54
C TYR A 19 2.93 0.79 -2.72
N HIS A 20 4.14 0.22 -2.60
CA HIS A 20 5.23 0.88 -1.88
C HIS A 20 5.57 2.24 -2.47
N VAL A 21 5.51 2.40 -3.80
CA VAL A 21 5.68 3.71 -4.45
C VAL A 21 4.57 4.67 -4.02
N ILE A 22 3.31 4.22 -4.04
CA ILE A 22 2.16 5.03 -3.59
C ILE A 22 2.32 5.44 -2.13
N ALA A 23 2.72 4.53 -1.25
CA ALA A 23 2.92 4.81 0.16
C ALA A 23 4.03 5.83 0.41
N ARG A 24 5.13 5.79 -0.36
CA ARG A 24 6.22 6.79 -0.29
C ARG A 24 5.76 8.16 -0.76
N VAL A 25 4.96 8.23 -1.82
CA VAL A 25 4.34 9.48 -2.28
C VAL A 25 3.37 10.01 -1.22
N GLY A 26 2.53 9.14 -0.65
CA GLY A 26 1.63 9.46 0.46
C GLY A 26 2.37 10.03 1.66
N LEU A 27 3.50 9.43 2.04
CA LEU A 27 4.37 9.92 3.11
C LEU A 27 4.95 11.32 2.81
N ALA A 28 5.39 11.57 1.57
CA ALA A 28 5.88 12.90 1.21
C ALA A 28 4.76 13.96 1.33
N ILE A 29 3.55 13.62 0.91
CA ILE A 29 2.38 14.48 1.04
C ILE A 29 2.01 14.66 2.53
N ASP A 30 2.10 13.61 3.35
CA ASP A 30 1.82 13.66 4.79
C ASP A 30 2.72 14.65 5.54
N ILE A 31 4.02 14.64 5.21
CA ILE A 31 5.00 15.58 5.78
C ILE A 31 4.62 17.03 5.44
N GLN A 32 4.27 17.29 4.17
CA GLN A 32 3.82 18.62 3.75
C GLN A 32 2.49 18.99 4.42
N TRP A 33 1.56 18.05 4.50
CA TRP A 33 0.25 18.23 5.12
C TRP A 33 0.37 18.67 6.58
N HIS A 34 1.27 18.07 7.35
CA HIS A 34 1.53 18.49 8.73
C HIS A 34 2.22 19.85 8.85
N THR A 35 2.89 20.31 7.81
CA THR A 35 3.44 21.67 7.75
C THR A 35 2.34 22.69 7.48
N ASP A 36 1.37 22.36 6.61
CA ASP A 36 0.33 23.29 6.17
C ASP A 36 -0.90 23.31 7.08
N ILE A 37 -1.36 22.13 7.52
CA ILE A 37 -2.60 21.93 8.28
C ILE A 37 -2.31 21.65 9.76
N GLY A 38 -1.13 21.14 10.08
CA GLY A 38 -0.77 20.69 11.42
C GLY A 38 -1.16 19.24 11.70
N ARG A 39 -1.13 18.85 12.97
CA ARG A 39 -1.42 17.48 13.41
C ARG A 39 -2.89 17.12 13.21
N ASP A 40 -3.14 15.94 12.65
CA ASP A 40 -4.48 15.48 12.28
C ASP A 40 -4.87 14.14 12.94
N LYS A 41 -5.95 13.53 12.44
CA LYS A 41 -6.47 12.23 12.86
C LYS A 41 -5.94 11.11 11.94
N LEU A 42 -6.10 9.86 12.38
CA LEU A 42 -5.59 8.69 11.65
C LEU A 42 -6.07 8.57 10.19
N LEU A 43 -7.30 9.00 9.86
CA LEU A 43 -7.89 8.80 8.54
C LEU A 43 -7.97 10.11 7.75
N THR A 44 -6.81 10.61 7.33
CA THR A 44 -6.70 11.73 6.38
C THR A 44 -6.24 11.23 5.01
N PRO A 45 -6.44 12.02 3.93
CA PRO A 45 -6.03 11.61 2.59
C PRO A 45 -4.58 11.07 2.48
N PRO A 46 -3.54 11.72 3.06
CA PRO A 46 -2.18 11.18 2.99
C PRO A 46 -2.04 9.84 3.71
N HIS A 47 -2.62 9.69 4.91
CA HIS A 47 -2.66 8.43 5.64
C HIS A 47 -3.35 7.31 4.84
N MET A 48 -4.46 7.60 4.16
CA MET A 48 -5.15 6.61 3.33
C MET A 48 -4.31 6.16 2.14
N MET A 49 -3.48 7.04 1.56
CA MET A 49 -2.51 6.67 0.53
C MET A 49 -1.45 5.72 1.10
N ILE A 50 -0.92 6.04 2.28
CA ILE A 50 0.04 5.20 3.00
C ILE A 50 -0.56 3.83 3.32
N PHE A 51 -1.85 3.74 3.67
CA PHE A 51 -2.52 2.50 4.04
C PHE A 51 -3.13 1.71 2.87
N SER A 52 -3.06 2.24 1.65
CA SER A 52 -3.78 1.71 0.48
C SER A 52 -3.51 0.24 0.15
N GLY A 53 -2.36 -0.31 0.58
CA GLY A 53 -1.95 -1.68 0.33
C GLY A 53 -2.33 -2.68 1.42
N ILE A 54 -2.85 -2.24 2.55
CA ILE A 54 -3.21 -3.14 3.67
C ILE A 54 -4.29 -4.14 3.22
N ILE A 55 -5.43 -3.63 2.72
CA ILE A 55 -6.57 -4.49 2.35
C ILE A 55 -6.19 -5.47 1.22
N PRO A 56 -5.61 -5.03 0.08
CA PRO A 56 -5.25 -5.94 -0.99
C PRO A 56 -4.22 -7.00 -0.58
N THR A 57 -3.26 -6.65 0.29
CA THR A 57 -2.27 -7.60 0.81
C THR A 57 -2.93 -8.67 1.67
N LEU A 58 -3.85 -8.29 2.56
CA LEU A 58 -4.60 -9.24 3.38
C LEU A 58 -5.46 -10.18 2.55
N VAL A 59 -6.13 -9.66 1.51
CA VAL A 59 -6.93 -10.48 0.59
C VAL A 59 -6.05 -11.48 -0.15
N PHE A 60 -4.87 -11.07 -0.65
CA PHE A 60 -3.95 -11.98 -1.32
C PHE A 60 -3.47 -13.08 -0.36
N LEU A 61 -3.03 -12.71 0.85
CA LEU A 61 -2.55 -13.68 1.84
C LEU A 61 -3.65 -14.67 2.23
N GLY A 62 -4.87 -14.19 2.48
CA GLY A 62 -6.00 -15.04 2.85
C GLY A 62 -6.51 -15.95 1.73
N GLY A 63 -6.32 -15.57 0.46
CA GLY A 63 -6.66 -16.41 -0.70
C GLY A 63 -5.53 -17.32 -1.19
N TYR A 64 -4.30 -17.12 -0.70
CA TYR A 64 -3.12 -17.88 -1.07
C TYR A 64 -2.80 -19.02 -0.09
N ILE A 65 -3.16 -18.86 1.19
CA ILE A 65 -3.13 -19.91 2.23
C ILE A 65 -4.30 -20.86 2.01
#